data_AF-D4XGV1-F1
#
_entry.id   AF-D4XGV1-F1
#
_cell.length_a   1.000
_cell.length_b   1.000
_cell.length_c   1.000
_cell.angle_alpha   90.00
_cell.angle_beta   90.00
_cell.angle_gamma   90.00
#
_symmetry.space_group_name_H-M   'P 1'
#
loop_
_entity.id
_entity.type
_entity.pdbx_description
1 polymer ?
#
loop_
_entity_poly.entity_id
_entity_poly.type
_entity_poly.pdbx_seq_one_letter_code
_entity_poly.pdbx_strand_id
1 'polypeptide(L)' 'MSVLPDYAVAEDLAAGRLVQVLPEWALPSGGIHAVFPTARFRPAKVRAFVDLLQETAAGAARLGRLI' A
#
# COMPACT_ATOMS: atom_id res chain seq x y z
N MET A 1 21.02 6.21 0.68
CA MET A 1 20.06 5.55 1.60
C MET A 1 18.75 6.30 1.50
N SER A 2 17.64 5.60 1.23
CA SER A 2 16.30 6.18 1.05
C SER A 2 15.28 5.37 1.84
N VAL A 3 14.14 5.99 2.16
CA VAL A 3 12.97 5.28 2.69
C VAL A 3 11.99 5.04 1.54
N LEU A 4 11.54 3.81 1.37
CA LEU A 4 10.69 3.38 0.27
C LEU A 4 9.51 2.57 0.82
N PRO A 5 8.32 2.66 0.21
CA PRO A 5 7.22 1.79 0.58
C PRO A 5 7.50 0.35 0.16
N ASP A 6 7.13 -0.58 1.03
CA ASP A 6 7.27 -2.04 0.89
C ASP A 6 6.80 -2.58 -0.48
N TYR A 7 5.63 -2.15 -0.94
CA TYR A 7 5.02 -2.62 -2.19
C TYR A 7 5.83 -2.24 -3.43
N ALA A 8 6.68 -1.23 -3.35
CA ALA A 8 7.52 -0.80 -4.47
C ALA A 8 8.85 -1.56 -4.54
N VAL A 9 9.29 -2.20 -3.44
CA VAL A 9 10.63 -2.81 -3.33
C VAL A 9 10.62 -4.27 -2.95
N ALA A 10 9.45 -4.89 -2.76
CA ALA A 10 9.32 -6.28 -2.33
C ALA A 10 10.11 -7.27 -3.21
N GLU A 11 10.08 -7.09 -4.54
CA GLU A 11 10.81 -7.96 -5.47
C GLU A 11 12.33 -7.77 -5.35
N ASP A 12 12.80 -6.53 -5.24
CA ASP A 12 14.23 -6.23 -5.11
C ASP A 12 14.80 -6.72 -3.78
N LEU A 13 14.02 -6.66 -2.70
CA LEU A 13 14.37 -7.26 -1.40
C LEU A 13 14.44 -8.78 -1.52
N ALA A 14 13.44 -9.42 -2.14
CA ALA A 14 13.42 -10.87 -2.36
C ALA A 14 14.58 -11.35 -3.26
N ALA A 15 14.97 -10.54 -4.24
CA ALA A 15 16.09 -10.82 -5.14
C ALA A 15 17.47 -10.46 -4.53
N GLY A 16 17.52 -9.91 -3.31
CA GLY A 16 18.76 -9.47 -2.67
C GLY A 16 19.45 -8.28 -3.34
N ARG A 17 18.76 -7.57 -4.24
CA ARG A 17 19.25 -6.33 -4.87
C ARG A 17 19.18 -5.14 -3.91
N LEU A 18 18.28 -5.20 -2.93
CA LEU A 18 18.15 -4.25 -1.84
C LEU A 18 18.35 -4.95 -0.48
N VAL A 19 18.80 -4.17 0.50
CA VAL A 19 18.94 -4.60 1.89
C VAL A 19 18.33 -3.56 2.82
N GLN A 20 17.63 -4.02 3.85
CA GLN A 20 17.12 -3.15 4.92
C GLN A 20 18.26 -2.82 5.89
N VAL A 21 18.53 -1.53 6.06
CA VAL A 21 19.69 -1.05 6.83
C VAL A 21 19.37 -0.68 8.28
N LEU A 22 18.08 -0.59 8.64
CA LEU A 22 17.58 -0.27 9.97
C LEU A 22 16.35 -1.14 10.32
N PRO A 23 16.53 -2.45 10.58
CA PRO A 23 15.41 -3.37 10.78
C PRO A 23 14.61 -3.10 12.05
N GLU A 24 15.19 -2.47 13.06
CA GLU A 24 14.51 -2.14 14.33
C GLU A 24 13.76 -0.81 14.32
N TRP A 25 13.80 -0.07 13.20
CA TRP A 25 13.17 1.23 13.07
C TRP A 25 12.06 1.20 12.02
N ALA A 26 10.92 1.81 12.35
CA ALA A 26 9.78 1.94 11.44
C ALA A 26 9.17 3.35 11.50
N LEU A 27 8.65 3.79 10.36
CA LEU A 27 7.77 4.96 10.30
C LEU A 27 6.42 4.66 10.97
N PRO A 28 5.71 5.69 11.46
CA PRO A 28 4.31 5.53 11.82
C PRO A 28 3.49 4.95 10.66
N SER A 29 2.62 3.98 10.94
CA SER A 29 1.81 3.37 9.88
C SER A 29 0.87 4.40 9.25
N GLY A 30 0.89 4.49 7.92
CA GLY A 30 -0.06 5.28 7.13
C GLY A 30 -1.01 4.40 6.33
N GLY A 31 -2.13 4.98 5.88
CA GLY A 31 -3.10 4.31 5.02
C GLY A 31 -3.08 4.84 3.59
N ILE A 32 -3.57 4.03 2.65
CA ILE A 32 -3.92 4.48 1.30
C ILE A 32 -5.39 4.93 1.34
N HIS A 33 -5.67 6.15 0.87
CA HIS A 33 -7.01 6.74 0.94
C HIS A 33 -7.55 7.04 -0.46
N ALA A 34 -8.79 6.62 -0.72
CA ALA A 34 -9.55 7.06 -1.88
C ALA A 34 -10.35 8.32 -1.50
N VAL A 35 -10.02 9.45 -2.13
CA VAL A 35 -10.63 10.77 -1.83
C VAL A 35 -11.62 11.15 -2.92
N PHE A 36 -12.78 11.67 -2.52
CA PHE A 36 -13.85 12.10 -3.42
C PHE A 36 -14.31 13.51 -3.05
N PRO A 37 -14.74 14.33 -4.03
CA PRO A 37 -15.40 15.60 -3.74
C PRO A 37 -16.64 15.38 -2.88
N THR A 38 -17.00 16.41 -2.09
CA THR A 38 -18.28 16.44 -1.38
C THR A 38 -19.42 16.42 -2.38
N ALA A 39 -20.14 15.30 -2.47
CA ALA A 39 -21.24 15.11 -3.40
C ALA A 39 -22.40 14.43 -2.70
N ARG A 40 -23.64 14.83 -3.06
CA ARG A 40 -24.87 14.25 -2.51
C ARG A 40 -25.01 12.76 -2.84
N PHE A 41 -24.46 12.33 -3.98
CA PHE A 41 -24.43 10.93 -4.41
C PHE A 41 -23.08 10.57 -5.03
N ARG A 42 -22.58 9.38 -4.69
CA ARG A 42 -21.39 8.78 -5.33
C ARG A 42 -21.86 7.88 -6.48
N PRO A 43 -21.41 8.08 -7.73
CA PRO A 43 -21.83 7.26 -8.86
C PRO A 43 -21.54 5.77 -8.61
N ALA A 44 -22.43 4.88 -9.05
CA ALA A 44 -22.31 3.44 -8.82
C ALA A 44 -20.98 2.86 -9.34
N LYS A 45 -20.52 3.32 -10.52
CA LYS A 45 -19.22 2.94 -11.10
C LYS A 45 -18.02 3.27 -10.20
N VAL A 46 -18.10 4.39 -9.46
CA VAL A 46 -17.02 4.80 -8.54
C VAL A 46 -17.02 3.90 -7.31
N ARG A 47 -18.20 3.51 -6.81
CA ARG A 47 -18.31 2.57 -5.71
C ARG A 47 -17.72 1.21 -6.08
N ALA A 48 -18.17 0.64 -7.20
CA ALA A 48 -17.66 -0.63 -7.71
C ALA A 48 -16.13 -0.62 -7.91
N PHE A 49 -15.58 0.49 -8.38
CA PHE A 49 -14.12 0.64 -8.51
C PHE A 49 -13.40 0.65 -7.16
N VAL A 50 -13.94 1.35 -6.16
CA VAL A 50 -13.37 1.35 -4.80
C VAL A 50 -13.45 -0.02 -4.17
N ASP A 51 -14.56 -0.73 -4.35
CA ASP A 51 -14.75 -2.08 -3.83
C ASP A 51 -13.68 -3.03 -4.44
N LEU A 52 -13.45 -2.95 -5.76
CA LEU A 52 -12.37 -3.68 -6.44
C LEU A 52 -10.97 -3.33 -5.90
N LEU A 53 -10.71 -2.04 -5.65
CA LEU A 53 -9.44 -1.61 -5.06
C LEU A 53 -9.24 -2.18 -3.65
N GLN A 54 -10.30 -2.27 -2.84
CA GLN A 54 -10.21 -2.85 -1.50
C GLN A 54 -9.92 -4.36 -1.55
N GLU A 55 -10.57 -5.09 -2.45
CA GLU A 55 -10.35 -6.52 -2.65
C GLU A 55 -8.91 -6.82 -3.12
N THR A 56 -8.39 -6.01 -4.04
CA THR A 56 -7.04 -6.20 -4.59
C THR A 56 -5.93 -5.69 -3.64
N ALA A 57 -6.14 -4.54 -2.98
CA ALA A 57 -5.17 -4.00 -2.02
C ALA A 57 -5.03 -4.84 -0.75
N ALA A 58 -6.06 -5.61 -0.38
CA ALA A 58 -5.98 -6.58 0.71
C ALA A 58 -4.90 -7.65 0.49
N GLY A 59 -4.48 -7.89 -0.76
CA GLY A 59 -3.33 -8.74 -1.10
C GLY A 59 -1.98 -8.04 -0.87
N ALA A 60 -1.87 -6.77 -1.27
CA ALA A 60 -0.64 -5.98 -1.14
C ALA A 60 -0.31 -5.65 0.33
N ALA A 61 -1.31 -5.34 1.15
CA ALA A 61 -1.13 -5.00 2.57
C ALA A 61 -0.70 -6.19 3.46
N ARG A 62 -0.73 -7.43 2.95
CA ARG A 62 -0.25 -8.62 3.68
C ARG A 62 1.26 -8.79 3.57
N LEU A 63 1.88 -8.30 2.49
CA LEU A 63 3.32 -8.36 2.27
C LEU A 63 4.07 -7.42 3.23
N GLY A 64 3.50 -6.25 3.52
CA GLY A 64 4.05 -5.29 4.47
C GLY A 64 4.09 -5.69 5.95
N ARG A 65 3.49 -6.82 6.32
CA ARG A 65 3.50 -7.35 7.71
C ARG A 65 4.46 -8.53 7.91
N LEU A 66 5.12 -8.99 6.84
CA LEU A 66 5.97 -10.19 6.84
C LEU A 66 7.47 -9.87 6.70
N ILE A 67 7.82 -8.60 6.55
CA ILE A 67 9.19 -8.07 6.49
C ILE A 67 9.31 -7.01 7.59
#